data_AF-A0A976GZ36-F1
#
_entry.id   AF-A0A976GZ36-F1
#
_cell.length_a   1.000
_cell.length_b   1.000
_cell.length_c   1.000
_cell.angle_alpha   90.00
_cell.angle_beta   90.00
_cell.angle_gamma   90.00
#
_symmetry.space_group_name_H-M   'P 1'
#
loop_
_entity.id
_entity.type
_entity.pdbx_description
1 polymer ?
#
loop_
_entity_poly.entity_id
_entity_poly.type
_entity_poly.pdbx_seq_one_letter_code
_entity_poly.pdbx_strand_id
1 'polypeptide(L)'
;MNQPLRQTYLTLIESLLTCPSEEQTAILQANLELLDDEFAQYLREWATETLPNFDADKAETRANILYNLNLKISSLQQGSRRSNIEIAIACLDIGLTIFTREDYPEDWAMFQNSIAIAYSQRIKGDRGDNLERARSCYELALSVYTRDAFP
;
A
#
# COMPACT_ATOMS: atom_id res chain seq x y z
N MET A 1 -10.56 -16.80 14.27
CA MET A 1 -9.20 -16.42 13.81
C MET A 1 -8.19 -17.15 14.68
N ASN A 2 -7.30 -17.96 14.10
CA ASN A 2 -6.36 -18.78 14.87
C ASN A 2 -5.19 -17.88 15.33
N GLN A 3 -5.02 -17.68 16.65
CA GLN A 3 -4.02 -16.76 17.21
C GLN A 3 -2.58 -16.96 16.69
N PRO A 4 -2.10 -18.20 16.45
CA PRO A 4 -0.76 -18.42 15.89
C PRO A 4 -0.58 -17.83 14.48
N LEU A 5 -1.60 -17.95 13.63
CA LEU A 5 -1.52 -17.48 12.23
C LEU A 5 -1.49 -15.95 12.15
N ARG A 6 -2.32 -15.28 12.97
CA ARG A 6 -2.27 -13.81 13.11
C ARG A 6 -0.86 -13.35 13.49
N GLN A 7 -0.25 -14.00 14.47
CA GLN A 7 1.09 -13.63 14.92
C GLN A 7 2.15 -13.79 13.82
N THR A 8 2.05 -14.84 12.99
CA THR A 8 2.93 -15.02 11.83
C THR A 8 2.84 -13.85 10.86
N TYR A 9 1.63 -13.43 10.50
CA TYR A 9 1.44 -12.26 9.63
C TYR A 9 1.98 -10.97 10.23
N LEU A 10 1.69 -10.70 11.50
CA LEU A 10 2.18 -9.48 12.17
C LEU A 10 3.70 -9.45 12.29
N THR A 11 4.35 -10.57 12.56
CA THR A 11 5.81 -10.67 12.59
C THR A 11 6.42 -10.40 11.21
N LEU A 12 5.80 -10.87 10.13
CA LEU A 12 6.24 -10.58 8.77
C LEU A 12 6.04 -9.10 8.43
N ILE A 13 4.90 -8.51 8.79
CA ILE A 13 4.62 -7.09 8.60
C ILE A 13 5.67 -6.24 9.30
N GLU A 14 5.93 -6.47 10.60
CA GLU A 14 6.95 -5.71 11.32
C GLU A 14 8.35 -5.88 10.73
N SER A 15 8.71 -7.10 10.29
CA SER A 15 9.98 -7.34 9.59
C SER A 15 10.09 -6.49 8.32
N LEU A 16 9.05 -6.47 7.48
CA LEU A 16 9.03 -5.69 6.23
C LEU A 16 9.04 -4.18 6.45
N LEU A 17 8.51 -3.71 7.59
CA LEU A 17 8.43 -2.29 7.93
C LEU A 17 9.64 -1.76 8.70
N THR A 18 10.51 -2.64 9.20
CA THR A 18 11.70 -2.27 9.98
C THR A 18 13.02 -2.67 9.32
N CYS A 19 13.00 -3.56 8.33
CA CYS A 19 14.21 -3.95 7.62
C CYS A 19 14.80 -2.79 6.78
N PRO A 20 16.11 -2.82 6.49
CA PRO A 20 16.70 -1.97 5.46
C PRO A 20 16.00 -2.17 4.11
N SER A 21 15.90 -1.09 3.30
CA SER A 21 15.20 -1.12 2.01
C SER A 21 15.74 -2.22 1.07
N GLU A 22 17.05 -2.47 1.08
CA GLU A 22 17.71 -3.49 0.26
C GLU A 22 17.25 -4.92 0.59
N GLU A 23 16.90 -5.19 1.84
CA GLU A 23 16.48 -6.52 2.31
C GLU A 23 15.01 -6.81 2.08
N GLN A 24 14.17 -5.77 1.95
CA GLN A 24 12.71 -5.90 1.85
C GLN A 24 12.28 -6.82 0.70
N THR A 25 12.99 -6.79 -0.44
CA THR A 25 12.68 -7.67 -1.59
C THR A 25 12.99 -9.14 -1.29
N ALA A 26 14.10 -9.42 -0.60
CA ALA A 26 14.47 -10.78 -0.23
C ALA A 26 13.48 -11.36 0.80
N ILE A 27 13.03 -10.56 1.75
CA ILE A 27 12.01 -10.97 2.73
C ILE A 27 10.70 -11.35 2.03
N LEU A 28 10.24 -10.55 1.05
CA LEU A 28 9.05 -10.89 0.27
C LEU A 28 9.20 -12.23 -0.47
N GLN A 29 10.34 -12.43 -1.15
CA GLN A 29 10.62 -13.66 -1.89
C GLN A 29 10.73 -14.89 -0.99
N ALA A 30 11.17 -14.72 0.25
CA ALA A 30 11.25 -15.80 1.22
C ALA A 30 9.90 -16.16 1.85
N ASN A 31 8.87 -15.33 1.70
CA ASN A 31 7.58 -15.49 2.38
C ASN A 31 6.39 -15.49 1.40
N LEU A 32 6.58 -15.97 0.17
CA LEU A 32 5.56 -15.92 -0.90
C LEU A 32 4.24 -16.61 -0.51
N GLU A 33 4.29 -17.66 0.30
CA GLU A 33 3.08 -18.34 0.81
C GLU A 33 2.21 -17.48 1.73
N LEU A 34 2.81 -16.47 2.36
CA LEU A 34 2.15 -15.52 3.24
C LEU A 34 1.75 -14.24 2.50
N LEU A 35 2.03 -14.11 1.20
CA LEU A 35 1.62 -12.95 0.39
C LEU A 35 0.26 -13.22 -0.28
N ASP A 36 -0.78 -13.32 0.54
CA ASP A 36 -2.14 -13.62 0.12
C ASP A 36 -3.13 -12.48 0.46
N ASP A 37 -4.42 -12.73 0.25
CA ASP A 37 -5.47 -11.75 0.56
C ASP A 37 -5.62 -11.50 2.08
N GLU A 38 -5.19 -12.43 2.94
CA GLU A 38 -5.22 -12.27 4.41
C GLU A 38 -4.09 -11.34 4.87
N PHE A 39 -2.91 -11.41 4.27
CA PHE A 39 -1.83 -10.46 4.53
C PHE A 39 -2.29 -9.01 4.36
N ALA A 40 -3.03 -8.72 3.27
CA ALA A 40 -3.58 -7.39 3.02
C ALA A 40 -4.59 -6.95 4.10
N GLN A 41 -5.29 -7.90 4.74
CA GLN A 41 -6.21 -7.61 5.84
C GLN A 41 -5.43 -7.32 7.12
N TYR A 42 -4.47 -8.17 7.48
CA TYR A 42 -3.63 -7.97 8.67
C TYR A 42 -2.75 -6.72 8.57
N LEU A 43 -2.35 -6.31 7.37
CA LEU A 43 -1.65 -5.04 7.17
C LEU A 43 -2.53 -3.84 7.55
N ARG A 44 -3.83 -3.87 7.19
CA ARG A 44 -4.80 -2.83 7.57
C ARG A 44 -5.13 -2.88 9.06
N GLU A 45 -5.25 -4.07 9.63
CA GLU A 45 -5.43 -4.26 11.07
C GLU A 45 -4.24 -3.70 11.85
N TRP A 46 -3.02 -4.07 11.47
CA TRP A 46 -1.78 -3.53 12.02
C TRP A 46 -1.77 -1.99 11.97
N ALA A 47 -2.11 -1.40 10.82
CA ALA A 47 -2.12 0.05 10.66
C ALA A 47 -3.13 0.72 11.60
N THR A 48 -4.33 0.14 11.72
CA THR A 48 -5.39 0.65 12.60
C THR A 48 -5.01 0.55 14.08
N GLU A 49 -4.33 -0.52 14.48
CA GLU A 49 -3.91 -0.74 15.87
C GLU A 49 -2.65 0.06 16.24
N THR A 50 -1.77 0.32 15.28
CA THR A 50 -0.39 0.75 15.57
C THR A 50 -0.13 2.21 15.21
N LEU A 51 -0.59 2.69 14.05
CA LEU A 51 -0.28 4.04 13.58
C LEU A 51 -0.79 5.15 14.51
N PRO A 52 -1.99 5.06 15.13
CA PRO A 52 -2.46 6.08 16.07
C PRO A 52 -1.59 6.22 17.34
N ASN A 53 -0.73 5.23 17.62
CA ASN A 53 0.18 5.24 18.78
C ASN A 53 1.56 5.82 18.44
N PHE A 54 1.80 6.21 17.18
CA PHE A 54 3.05 6.84 16.75
C PHE A 54 2.94 8.36 16.78
N ASP A 55 4.08 9.01 16.97
CA ASP A 55 4.21 10.43 16.61
C ASP A 55 4.16 10.61 15.08
N ALA A 56 4.01 11.86 14.65
CA ALA A 56 3.88 12.20 13.23
C ALA A 56 5.08 11.71 12.41
N ASP A 57 6.31 12.01 12.85
CA ASP A 57 7.55 11.64 12.15
C ASP A 57 7.65 10.12 11.91
N LYS A 58 7.29 9.33 12.94
CA LYS A 58 7.31 7.87 12.83
C LYS A 58 6.16 7.35 11.97
N ALA A 59 4.98 7.95 12.03
CA ALA A 59 3.86 7.59 11.18
C ALA A 59 4.16 7.87 9.70
N GLU A 60 4.73 9.04 9.39
CA GLU A 60 5.21 9.41 8.04
C GLU A 60 6.29 8.43 7.54
N THR A 61 7.27 8.12 8.39
CA THR A 61 8.32 7.15 8.06
C THR A 61 7.72 5.79 7.70
N ARG A 62 6.71 5.33 8.45
CA ARG A 62 6.00 4.07 8.16
C ARG A 62 5.22 4.13 6.85
N ALA A 63 4.52 5.23 6.58
CA ALA A 63 3.78 5.43 5.33
C ALA A 63 4.72 5.42 4.11
N ASN A 64 5.90 6.03 4.22
CA ASN A 64 6.92 6.00 3.17
C ASN A 64 7.46 4.58 2.91
N ILE A 65 7.68 3.80 3.96
CA ILE A 65 8.11 2.40 3.81
C ILE A 65 6.99 1.55 3.15
N LEU A 66 5.72 1.79 3.50
CA LEU A 66 4.58 1.16 2.85
C LEU A 66 4.49 1.52 1.37
N TYR A 67 4.78 2.77 1.00
CA TYR A 67 4.85 3.15 -0.42
C TYR A 67 5.92 2.36 -1.16
N ASN A 68 7.14 2.24 -0.60
CA ASN A 68 8.20 1.43 -1.19
C ASN A 68 7.84 -0.06 -1.29
N LEU A 69 7.15 -0.58 -0.27
CA LEU A 69 6.64 -1.95 -0.26
C LEU A 69 5.65 -2.18 -1.42
N ASN A 70 4.74 -1.22 -1.65
CA ASN A 70 3.82 -1.24 -2.79
C ASN A 70 4.58 -1.40 -4.12
N LEU A 71 5.64 -0.63 -4.35
CA LEU A 71 6.42 -0.67 -5.59
C LEU A 71 7.08 -2.03 -5.80
N LYS A 72 7.64 -2.62 -4.74
CA LYS A 72 8.29 -3.94 -4.78
C LYS A 72 7.28 -5.06 -5.00
N ILE A 73 6.17 -5.09 -4.26
CA ILE A 73 5.12 -6.10 -4.42
C ILE A 73 4.46 -6.00 -5.80
N SER A 74 4.24 -4.78 -6.30
CA SER A 74 3.66 -4.55 -7.62
C SER A 74 4.57 -4.95 -8.79
N SER A 75 5.87 -5.08 -8.57
CA SER A 75 6.83 -5.57 -9.57
C SER A 75 7.21 -7.04 -9.39
N LEU A 76 6.80 -7.66 -8.29
CA LEU A 76 7.11 -9.05 -7.96
C LEU A 76 6.44 -10.00 -8.96
N GLN A 77 7.28 -10.76 -9.69
CA GLN A 77 6.85 -11.75 -10.69
C GLN A 77 6.47 -13.11 -10.07
N GLN A 78 6.86 -13.33 -8.82
CA GLN A 78 6.65 -14.58 -8.09
C GLN A 78 5.40 -14.48 -7.20
N GLY A 79 4.80 -15.62 -6.87
CA GLY A 79 3.61 -15.70 -6.02
C GLY A 79 2.32 -15.30 -6.73
N SER A 80 1.31 -14.92 -5.94
CA SER A 80 -0.03 -14.58 -6.44
C SER A 80 -0.07 -13.14 -6.94
N ARG A 81 -0.04 -12.93 -8.27
CA ARG A 81 -0.21 -11.59 -8.86
C ARG A 81 -1.49 -10.89 -8.37
N ARG A 82 -2.57 -11.67 -8.20
CA ARG A 82 -3.84 -11.19 -7.68
C ARG A 82 -3.68 -10.62 -6.27
N SER A 83 -3.08 -11.37 -5.37
CA SER A 83 -2.92 -10.95 -3.97
C SER A 83 -1.89 -9.83 -3.83
N ASN A 84 -0.81 -9.86 -4.61
CA ASN A 84 0.16 -8.77 -4.67
C ASN A 84 -0.51 -7.42 -4.95
N ILE A 85 -1.48 -7.36 -5.87
CA ILE A 85 -2.22 -6.12 -6.15
C ILE A 85 -3.09 -5.70 -4.95
N GLU A 86 -3.78 -6.63 -4.28
CA GLU A 86 -4.58 -6.28 -3.09
C GLU A 86 -3.70 -5.78 -1.93
N ILE A 87 -2.49 -6.33 -1.76
CA ILE A 87 -1.52 -5.88 -0.78
C ILE A 87 -0.98 -4.49 -1.14
N ALA A 88 -0.67 -4.25 -2.42
CA ALA A 88 -0.22 -2.93 -2.89
C ALA A 88 -1.31 -1.87 -2.64
N ILE A 89 -2.57 -2.17 -2.96
CA ILE A 89 -3.71 -1.28 -2.64
C ILE A 89 -3.78 -1.03 -1.13
N ALA A 90 -3.61 -2.06 -0.30
CA ALA A 90 -3.60 -1.90 1.15
C ALA A 90 -2.49 -0.94 1.63
N CYS A 91 -1.27 -1.09 1.13
CA CYS A 91 -0.15 -0.21 1.47
C CYS A 91 -0.46 1.25 1.14
N LEU A 92 -1.07 1.48 -0.04
CA LEU A 92 -1.40 2.81 -0.53
C LEU A 92 -2.57 3.43 0.24
N ASP A 93 -3.63 2.67 0.50
CA ASP A 93 -4.77 3.10 1.32
C ASP A 93 -4.31 3.53 2.72
N ILE A 94 -3.38 2.78 3.33
CA ILE A 94 -2.81 3.11 4.64
C ILE A 94 -1.99 4.41 4.56
N GLY A 95 -1.15 4.60 3.53
CA GLY A 95 -0.39 5.84 3.41
C GLY A 95 -1.27 7.08 3.28
N LEU A 96 -2.44 6.96 2.62
CA LEU A 96 -3.42 8.05 2.53
C LEU A 96 -4.09 8.41 3.86
N THR A 97 -3.96 7.60 4.92
CA THR A 97 -4.42 8.01 6.26
C THR A 97 -3.43 8.96 6.94
N ILE A 98 -2.19 9.05 6.43
CA ILE A 98 -1.13 9.91 6.94
C ILE A 98 -0.93 11.12 6.01
N PHE A 99 -0.74 10.86 4.72
CA PHE A 99 -0.58 11.90 3.70
C PHE A 99 -1.96 12.35 3.21
N THR A 100 -2.58 13.25 3.95
CA THR A 100 -3.87 13.85 3.62
C THR A 100 -3.72 14.87 2.49
N ARG A 101 -4.83 15.20 1.81
CA ARG A 101 -4.81 16.21 0.74
C ARG A 101 -4.46 17.60 1.29
N GLU A 102 -4.91 17.88 2.50
CA GLU A 102 -4.78 19.16 3.17
C GLU A 102 -3.35 19.42 3.63
N ASP A 103 -2.71 18.42 4.24
CA ASP A 103 -1.40 18.56 4.86
C ASP A 103 -0.26 18.24 3.88
N TYR A 104 -0.48 17.29 2.95
CA TYR A 104 0.52 16.81 1.99
C TYR A 104 -0.07 16.64 0.59
N PRO A 105 -0.50 17.73 -0.08
CA PRO A 105 -1.25 17.65 -1.34
C PRO A 105 -0.50 16.88 -2.44
N GLU A 106 0.82 17.10 -2.55
CA GLU A 106 1.65 16.44 -3.57
C GLU A 106 1.82 14.94 -3.30
N ASP A 107 2.14 14.54 -2.06
CA ASP A 107 2.25 13.13 -1.69
C ASP A 107 0.89 12.43 -1.80
N TRP A 108 -0.18 13.06 -1.32
CA TRP A 108 -1.54 12.54 -1.48
C TRP A 108 -1.87 12.27 -2.95
N ALA A 109 -1.53 13.20 -3.86
CA ALA A 109 -1.75 13.02 -5.29
C ALA A 109 -0.89 11.89 -5.88
N MET A 110 0.36 11.74 -5.43
CA MET A 110 1.24 10.62 -5.81
C MET A 110 0.64 9.27 -5.39
N PHE A 111 0.10 9.18 -4.18
CA PHE A 111 -0.59 7.98 -3.69
C PHE A 111 -1.86 7.69 -4.50
N GLN A 112 -2.70 8.70 -4.77
CA GLN A 112 -3.90 8.55 -5.61
C GLN A 112 -3.53 8.01 -7.01
N ASN A 113 -2.48 8.56 -7.64
CA ASN A 113 -1.99 8.08 -8.92
C ASN A 113 -1.56 6.60 -8.87
N SER A 114 -0.89 6.19 -7.79
CA SER A 114 -0.48 4.79 -7.58
C SER A 114 -1.67 3.85 -7.34
N ILE A 115 -2.68 4.30 -6.59
CA ILE A 115 -3.94 3.55 -6.40
C ILE A 115 -4.64 3.37 -7.73
N ALA A 116 -4.68 4.41 -8.56
CA ALA A 116 -5.27 4.33 -9.89
C ALA A 116 -4.60 3.25 -10.75
N ILE A 117 -3.26 3.20 -10.75
CA ILE A 117 -2.49 2.15 -11.44
C ILE A 117 -2.87 0.77 -10.89
N ALA A 118 -2.91 0.60 -9.58
CA ALA A 118 -3.23 -0.69 -8.96
C ALA A 118 -4.65 -1.17 -9.31
N TYR A 119 -5.66 -0.29 -9.23
CA TYR A 119 -7.03 -0.60 -9.64
C TYR A 119 -7.15 -0.88 -11.15
N SER A 120 -6.38 -0.18 -11.98
CA SER A 120 -6.37 -0.43 -13.43
C SER A 120 -5.87 -1.85 -13.78
N GLN A 121 -5.05 -2.45 -12.92
CA GLN A 121 -4.48 -3.79 -13.07
C GLN A 121 -5.19 -4.85 -12.21
N ARG A 122 -6.11 -4.44 -11.33
CA ARG A 122 -6.74 -5.30 -10.34
C ARG A 122 -7.54 -6.42 -10.96
N ILE A 123 -7.24 -7.65 -10.51
CA ILE A 123 -7.85 -8.89 -10.98
C ILE A 123 -9.16 -9.21 -10.23
N LYS A 124 -9.25 -8.81 -8.96
CA LYS A 124 -10.41 -9.09 -8.10
C LYS A 124 -11.53 -8.06 -8.34
N GLY A 125 -12.77 -8.51 -8.30
CA GLY A 125 -13.96 -7.66 -8.50
C GLY A 125 -14.35 -7.49 -9.97
N ASP A 126 -15.35 -6.66 -10.23
CA ASP A 126 -15.76 -6.32 -11.59
C ASP A 126 -14.76 -5.40 -12.27
N ARG A 127 -14.51 -5.65 -13.57
CA ARG A 127 -13.51 -4.90 -14.34
C ARG A 127 -13.93 -3.45 -14.56
N GLY A 128 -15.23 -3.20 -14.79
CA GLY A 128 -15.79 -1.87 -14.95
C GLY A 128 -15.64 -1.04 -13.69
N ASP A 129 -16.07 -1.59 -12.55
CA ASP A 129 -15.93 -0.93 -11.23
C ASP A 129 -14.46 -0.59 -10.91
N ASN A 130 -13.54 -1.50 -11.23
CA ASN A 130 -12.11 -1.27 -11.01
C ASN A 130 -11.59 -0.13 -11.90
N LEU A 131 -12.02 -0.04 -13.16
CA LEU A 131 -11.64 1.06 -14.05
C LEU A 131 -12.24 2.39 -13.63
N GLU A 132 -13.48 2.40 -13.13
CA GLU A 132 -14.12 3.60 -12.63
C GLU A 132 -13.41 4.12 -11.38
N ARG A 133 -13.05 3.24 -10.44
CA ARG A 133 -12.20 3.60 -9.29
C ARG A 133 -10.85 4.17 -9.74
N ALA A 134 -10.18 3.53 -10.69
CA ALA A 134 -8.91 4.01 -11.22
C ALA A 134 -9.04 5.42 -11.81
N ARG A 135 -10.09 5.64 -12.62
CA ARG A 135 -10.39 6.96 -13.21
C ARG A 135 -10.60 8.02 -12.12
N SER A 136 -11.42 7.74 -11.11
CA SER A 136 -11.66 8.66 -10.01
C SER A 136 -10.36 9.04 -9.28
N CYS A 137 -9.49 8.07 -9.01
CA CYS A 137 -8.18 8.34 -8.38
C CYS A 137 -7.26 9.19 -9.28
N TYR A 138 -7.26 8.98 -10.60
CA TYR A 138 -6.52 9.85 -11.52
C TYR A 138 -7.09 11.28 -11.53
N GLU A 139 -8.42 11.44 -11.54
CA GLU A 139 -9.06 12.76 -11.47
C GLU A 139 -8.72 13.48 -10.16
N LEU A 140 -8.65 12.75 -9.04
CA LEU A 140 -8.20 13.28 -7.74
C LEU A 140 -6.73 13.75 -7.80
N ALA A 141 -5.81 12.95 -8.34
CA ALA A 141 -4.41 13.34 -8.48
C ALA A 141 -4.23 14.57 -9.38
N LEU A 142 -4.93 14.62 -10.51
CA LEU A 142 -4.90 15.74 -11.46
C LEU A 142 -5.50 17.04 -10.89
N SER A 143 -6.34 16.95 -9.86
CA SER A 143 -6.83 18.13 -9.15
C SER A 143 -5.76 18.86 -8.32
N VAL A 144 -4.62 18.20 -8.08
CA VAL A 144 -3.42 18.79 -7.46
C VAL A 144 -2.37 19.09 -8.52
N TYR A 145 -2.07 18.12 -9.39
CA TYR A 145 -1.10 18.27 -10.48
C TYR A 145 -1.69 19.02 -11.68
N THR A 146 -2.08 20.26 -11.44
CA THR A 146 -2.55 21.17 -12.51
C THR A 146 -1.37 21.72 -13.30
N ARG A 147 -1.60 22.05 -14.58
CA ARG A 147 -0.59 22.72 -15.41
C ARG A 147 -0.11 24.04 -14.81
N ASP A 148 -0.96 24.74 -14.07
CA ASP A 148 -0.57 26.00 -13.44
C ASP A 148 0.35 25.77 -12.22
N ALA A 149 0.17 24.65 -11.50
CA ALA A 149 1.04 24.26 -10.39
C ALA A 149 2.35 23.60 -10.87
N PHE A 150 2.31 22.89 -12.00
CA PHE A 150 3.44 22.18 -12.62
C PHE A 150 3.52 22.49 -14.13
N PRO A 151 4.08 23.65 -14.53
CA PRO A 151 4.05 24.17 -15.91
C PRO A 151 4.94 23.44 -16.91
#